data_AF-A0AAN6ECZ7-F1
#
_entry.id   AF-A0AAN6ECZ7-F1
#
_cell.length_a   1.000
_cell.length_b   1.000
_cell.length_c   1.000
_cell.angle_alpha   90.00
_cell.angle_beta   90.00
_cell.angle_gamma   90.00
#
_symmetry.space_group_name_H-M   'P 1'
#
loop_
_entity.id
_entity.type
_entity.pdbx_description
1 polymer ?
#
loop_
_entity_poly.entity_id
_entity_poly.type
_entity_poly.pdbx_seq_one_letter_code
_entity_poly.pdbx_strand_id
1 'polypeptide(L)'
;MDIDISESDLAFEEEVLRNPFKLKGWLRYLDHKRDAPVRTVSVIYERALRSLPGSYKLWHMYLGHRTGQLRGKNPLQFSDEVRKTELCFERALLLLHKMPELWLKYIRFLRVQADVTRTRRVCDRALRALPVTQHARVWRMYLRFAEHVGGHTAHHVYARYLRAWPEESERLVDYCESHEEWNAMTLALVKVLDNTGFRSSRGTTEYGLWVRLAHVLRVHARDLQGWDVERVMRDGIGRFADQAGALWAALGEWHAGQGDVERARDVYEEAVTSVRTVRDFALVFDAYAEFEQATVAAELEHDVERGRTGVRTALRLVQLERLLERRAFLASDVELREIPHSVRAWLRRAGLWRARADDSALTDKQRTKALDMERETFAQAVAAIDPR
;
A
#
# COMPACT_ATOMS: atom_id res chain seq x y z
N MET A 1 -5.47 -15.91 54.46
CA MET A 1 -4.29 -15.48 53.66
C MET A 1 -3.70 -14.39 54.49
N ASP A 2 -2.84 -14.81 55.40
CA ASP A 2 -2.53 -14.03 56.59
C ASP A 2 -1.23 -13.29 56.33
N ILE A 3 -1.24 -11.99 56.63
CA ILE A 3 -0.08 -11.13 56.57
C ILE A 3 0.52 -11.14 57.97
N ASP A 4 1.85 -11.21 58.09
CA ASP A 4 2.53 -10.84 59.33
C ASP A 4 2.35 -9.32 59.52
N ILE A 5 1.36 -8.94 60.32
CA ILE A 5 1.05 -7.55 60.63
C ILE A 5 2.10 -7.07 61.65
N SER A 6 2.98 -6.15 61.24
CA SER A 6 3.93 -5.53 62.15
C SER A 6 3.26 -4.44 63.00
N GLU A 7 3.82 -4.10 64.16
CA GLU A 7 3.24 -3.05 65.03
C GLU A 7 3.09 -1.70 64.32
N SER A 8 3.97 -1.40 63.34
CA SER A 8 3.87 -0.22 62.47
C SER A 8 2.60 -0.17 61.61
N ASP A 9 1.97 -1.33 61.38
CA ASP A 9 0.82 -1.46 60.47
C ASP A 9 -0.51 -1.28 61.20
N LEU A 10 -0.52 -1.45 62.53
CA LEU A 10 -1.72 -1.40 63.36
C LEU A 10 -2.50 -0.10 63.16
N ALA A 11 -1.81 1.04 63.13
CA ALA A 11 -2.45 2.35 62.93
C ALA A 11 -3.20 2.44 61.58
N PHE A 12 -2.64 1.87 60.53
CA PHE A 12 -3.25 1.85 59.19
C PHE A 12 -4.35 0.79 59.07
N GLU A 13 -4.18 -0.36 59.70
CA GLU A 13 -5.19 -1.42 59.80
C GLU A 13 -6.45 -0.93 60.52
N GLU A 14 -6.28 -0.22 61.63
CA GLU A 14 -7.39 0.41 62.34
C GLU A 14 -8.08 1.48 61.50
N GLU A 15 -7.34 2.34 60.79
CA GLU A 15 -7.92 3.37 59.91
C GLU A 15 -8.78 2.74 58.81
N VAL A 16 -8.27 1.68 58.21
CA VAL A 16 -8.92 0.92 57.14
C VAL A 16 -10.15 0.16 57.64
N LEU A 17 -10.08 -0.47 58.81
CA LEU A 17 -11.21 -1.16 59.42
C LEU A 17 -12.33 -0.19 59.84
N ARG A 18 -11.97 0.99 60.36
CA ARG A 18 -12.93 2.03 60.75
C ARG A 18 -13.64 2.62 59.53
N ASN A 19 -12.96 2.77 58.40
CA ASN A 19 -13.55 3.33 57.17
C ASN A 19 -13.19 2.54 55.90
N PRO A 20 -13.75 1.34 55.69
CA PRO A 20 -13.36 0.46 54.57
C PRO A 20 -13.65 1.03 53.19
N PHE A 21 -14.65 1.91 53.07
CA PHE A 21 -15.06 2.52 51.80
C PHE A 21 -14.30 3.81 51.45
N LYS A 22 -13.39 4.29 52.32
CA LYS A 22 -12.62 5.51 52.03
C LYS A 22 -11.30 5.16 51.35
N LEU A 23 -11.18 5.56 50.09
CA LEU A 23 -9.98 5.32 49.26
C LEU A 23 -8.67 5.87 49.88
N LYS A 24 -8.73 7.01 50.57
CA LYS A 24 -7.53 7.67 51.12
C LYS A 24 -6.79 6.82 52.15
N GLY A 25 -7.51 6.10 53.01
CA GLY A 25 -6.91 5.23 54.04
C GLY A 25 -6.13 4.08 53.42
N TRP A 26 -6.74 3.42 52.43
CA TRP A 26 -6.07 2.35 51.67
C TRP A 26 -4.83 2.83 50.91
N LEU A 27 -4.88 4.04 50.32
CA LEU A 27 -3.71 4.58 49.61
C LEU A 27 -2.54 4.88 50.56
N ARG A 28 -2.80 5.46 51.73
CA ARG A 28 -1.76 5.69 52.75
C ARG A 28 -1.13 4.38 53.21
N TYR A 29 -1.95 3.35 53.42
CA TYR A 29 -1.43 2.05 53.82
C TYR A 29 -0.55 1.42 52.74
N LEU A 30 -0.96 1.53 51.47
CA LEU A 30 -0.18 1.07 50.33
C LEU A 30 1.12 1.87 50.13
N ASP A 31 1.10 3.18 50.39
CA ASP A 31 2.29 4.03 50.34
C ASP A 31 3.30 3.66 51.44
N HIS A 32 2.82 3.35 52.66
CA HIS A 32 3.66 2.86 53.75
C HIS A 32 4.33 1.52 53.40
N LYS A 33 3.59 0.60 52.76
CA LYS A 33 4.09 -0.73 52.37
C LYS A 33 4.67 -0.78 50.95
N ARG A 34 5.07 0.35 50.37
CA ARG A 34 5.55 0.39 48.97
C ARG A 34 6.77 -0.52 48.71
N ASP A 35 7.68 -0.60 49.68
CA ASP A 35 8.93 -1.39 49.58
C ASP A 35 8.80 -2.81 50.15
N ALA A 36 7.60 -3.18 50.61
CA ALA A 36 7.34 -4.50 51.17
C ALA A 36 7.34 -5.60 50.09
N PRO A 37 7.44 -6.88 50.50
CA PRO A 37 7.37 -8.00 49.56
C PRO A 37 6.10 -7.96 48.71
N VAL A 38 6.25 -8.32 47.45
CA VAL A 38 5.19 -8.37 46.41
C VAL A 38 3.89 -9.03 46.90
N ARG A 39 4.02 -10.12 47.65
CA ARG A 39 2.87 -10.87 48.18
C ARG A 39 2.07 -10.03 49.17
N THR A 40 2.75 -9.38 50.11
CA THR A 40 2.16 -8.51 51.13
C THR A 40 1.39 -7.36 50.50
N VAL A 41 2.02 -6.62 49.59
CA VAL A 41 1.39 -5.51 48.88
C VAL A 41 0.18 -5.98 48.05
N SER A 42 0.30 -7.13 47.39
CA SER A 42 -0.81 -7.71 46.61
C SER A 42 -2.01 -8.08 47.49
N VAL A 43 -1.79 -8.60 48.70
CA VAL A 43 -2.90 -8.93 49.62
C VAL A 43 -3.60 -7.65 50.10
N ILE A 44 -2.85 -6.57 50.38
CA ILE A 44 -3.44 -5.27 50.74
C ILE A 44 -4.30 -4.73 49.59
N TYR A 45 -3.82 -4.80 48.35
CA TYR A 45 -4.63 -4.44 47.17
C TYR A 45 -5.89 -5.30 47.04
N GLU A 46 -5.80 -6.62 47.20
CA GLU A 46 -6.96 -7.51 47.14
C GLU A 46 -7.99 -7.19 48.24
N ARG A 47 -7.53 -6.83 49.44
CA ARG A 47 -8.41 -6.37 50.53
C ARG A 47 -9.08 -5.05 50.20
N ALA A 48 -8.33 -4.08 49.66
CA ALA A 48 -8.87 -2.80 49.22
C ALA A 48 -9.88 -2.94 48.08
N LEU A 49 -9.68 -3.90 47.17
CA LEU A 49 -10.58 -4.15 46.04
C LEU A 49 -11.82 -4.96 46.44
N ARG A 50 -11.79 -5.69 47.57
CA ARG A 50 -13.00 -6.31 48.15
C ARG A 50 -13.93 -5.24 48.74
N SER A 51 -13.39 -4.21 49.36
CA SER A 51 -14.17 -3.10 49.90
C SER A 51 -14.59 -2.08 48.83
N LEU A 52 -13.72 -1.81 47.84
CA LEU A 52 -13.93 -0.84 46.77
C LEU A 52 -13.71 -1.45 45.37
N PRO A 53 -14.60 -2.35 44.92
CA PRO A 53 -14.40 -3.09 43.67
C PRO A 53 -14.49 -2.22 42.40
N GLY A 54 -15.20 -1.08 42.46
CA GLY A 54 -15.34 -0.14 41.35
C GLY A 54 -14.25 0.93 41.25
N SER A 55 -13.26 0.94 42.15
CA SER A 55 -12.25 2.01 42.16
C SER A 55 -11.23 1.85 41.03
N TYR A 56 -11.36 2.67 39.99
CA TYR A 56 -10.41 2.69 38.86
C TYR A 56 -8.97 2.94 39.33
N LYS A 57 -8.76 3.85 40.30
CA LYS A 57 -7.42 4.19 40.78
C LYS A 57 -6.74 2.98 41.43
N LEU A 58 -7.45 2.22 42.27
CA LEU A 58 -6.91 1.01 42.91
C LEU A 58 -6.55 -0.05 41.88
N TRP A 59 -7.46 -0.35 40.95
CA TRP A 59 -7.20 -1.29 39.87
C TRP A 59 -6.01 -0.87 38.99
N HIS A 60 -5.94 0.40 38.61
CA HIS A 60 -4.86 0.91 37.77
C HIS A 60 -3.48 0.80 38.44
N MET A 61 -3.41 1.10 39.74
CA MET A 61 -2.19 0.98 40.55
C MET A 61 -1.81 -0.49 40.77
N TYR A 62 -2.78 -1.33 41.12
CA TYR A 62 -2.55 -2.75 41.37
C TYR A 62 -2.05 -3.49 40.12
N LEU A 63 -2.71 -3.26 38.97
CA LEU A 63 -2.28 -3.81 37.69
C LEU A 63 -0.91 -3.26 37.27
N GLY A 64 -0.63 -1.98 37.56
CA GLY A 64 0.71 -1.39 37.37
C GLY A 64 1.79 -2.06 38.20
N HIS A 65 1.49 -2.35 39.47
CA HIS A 65 2.39 -3.04 40.38
C HIS A 65 2.69 -4.47 39.92
N ARG A 66 1.65 -5.27 39.59
CA ARG A 66 1.83 -6.64 39.08
C ARG A 66 2.58 -6.69 37.75
N THR A 67 2.24 -5.82 36.79
CA THR A 67 2.93 -5.76 35.51
C THR A 67 4.39 -5.29 35.66
N GLY A 68 4.66 -4.36 36.58
CA GLY A 68 6.01 -3.90 36.89
C GLY A 68 6.91 -5.02 37.42
N GLN A 69 6.39 -5.92 38.25
CA GLN A 69 7.14 -7.07 38.80
C GLN A 69 7.54 -8.11 37.75
N LEU A 70 6.75 -8.21 36.68
CA LEU A 70 6.97 -9.12 35.56
C LEU A 70 7.82 -8.49 34.45
N ARG A 71 8.13 -7.20 34.56
CA ARG A 71 8.95 -6.50 33.57
C ARG A 71 10.38 -7.06 33.58
N GLY A 72 10.86 -7.51 32.43
CA GLY A 72 12.20 -8.07 32.26
C GLY A 72 12.36 -9.52 32.73
N LYS A 73 11.28 -10.18 33.18
CA LYS A 73 11.28 -11.61 33.52
C LYS A 73 10.75 -12.43 32.36
N ASN A 74 11.28 -13.64 32.17
CA ASN A 74 10.84 -14.55 31.12
C ASN A 74 9.40 -15.03 31.36
N PRO A 75 8.45 -14.78 30.43
CA PRO A 75 7.04 -15.15 30.61
C PRO A 75 6.80 -16.66 30.79
N LEU A 76 7.66 -17.50 30.20
CA LEU A 76 7.52 -18.96 30.26
C LEU A 76 7.91 -19.53 31.64
N GLN A 77 8.92 -18.97 32.29
CA GLN A 77 9.37 -19.40 33.63
C GLN A 77 8.38 -18.96 34.72
N PHE A 78 7.80 -17.76 34.57
CA PHE A 78 6.85 -17.18 35.52
C PHE A 78 5.39 -17.29 35.02
N SER A 79 5.05 -18.44 34.43
CA SER A 79 3.73 -18.65 33.80
C SER A 79 2.57 -18.50 34.79
N ASP A 80 2.78 -18.87 36.06
CA ASP A 80 1.76 -18.76 37.11
C ASP A 80 1.52 -17.32 37.54
N GLU A 81 2.57 -16.51 37.70
CA GLU A 81 2.43 -15.09 38.01
C GLU A 81 1.83 -14.31 36.84
N VAL A 82 2.17 -14.68 35.61
CA VAL A 82 1.54 -14.16 34.40
C VAL A 82 0.04 -14.46 34.42
N ARG A 83 -0.34 -15.73 34.61
CA ARG A 83 -1.76 -16.14 34.67
C ARG A 83 -2.53 -15.41 35.77
N LYS A 84 -1.94 -15.26 36.96
CA LYS A 84 -2.53 -14.49 38.07
C LYS A 84 -2.76 -13.03 37.68
N THR A 85 -1.83 -12.43 36.95
CA THR A 85 -1.94 -11.04 36.49
C THR A 85 -3.03 -10.89 35.43
N GLU A 86 -3.15 -11.85 34.50
CA GLU A 86 -4.26 -11.89 33.54
C GLU A 86 -5.61 -12.03 34.23
N LEU A 87 -5.75 -12.93 35.21
CA LEU A 87 -6.96 -13.07 36.02
C LEU A 87 -7.30 -11.75 36.72
N CYS A 88 -6.31 -10.99 37.17
CA CYS A 88 -6.54 -9.66 37.73
C CYS A 88 -7.06 -8.66 36.68
N PHE A 89 -6.53 -8.69 35.45
CA PHE A 89 -7.06 -7.87 34.35
C PHE A 89 -8.51 -8.24 34.03
N GLU A 90 -8.83 -9.54 33.90
CA GLU A 90 -10.20 -10.00 33.62
C GLU A 90 -11.17 -9.55 34.72
N ARG A 91 -10.77 -9.70 36.00
CA ARG A 91 -11.57 -9.22 37.15
C ARG A 91 -11.80 -7.72 37.12
N ALA A 92 -10.77 -6.92 36.81
CA ALA A 92 -10.89 -5.48 36.70
C ALA A 92 -11.88 -5.09 35.59
N LEU A 93 -11.82 -5.78 34.46
CA LEU A 93 -12.64 -5.51 33.28
C LEU A 93 -14.11 -5.90 33.48
N LEU A 94 -14.45 -6.82 34.39
CA LEU A 94 -15.86 -7.12 34.71
C LEU A 94 -16.64 -5.86 35.11
N LEU A 95 -16.05 -5.02 35.96
CA LEU A 95 -16.70 -3.79 36.45
C LEU A 95 -16.29 -2.55 35.65
N LEU A 96 -15.06 -2.51 35.13
CA LEU A 96 -14.47 -1.33 34.49
C LEU A 96 -14.30 -1.47 32.96
N HIS A 97 -15.13 -2.28 32.30
CA HIS A 97 -15.06 -2.51 30.85
C HIS A 97 -15.16 -1.24 30.00
N LYS A 98 -15.74 -0.15 30.51
CA LYS A 98 -15.84 1.14 29.78
C LYS A 98 -14.55 1.98 29.83
N MET A 99 -13.54 1.58 30.61
CA MET A 99 -12.31 2.35 30.82
C MET A 99 -11.21 1.96 29.80
N PRO A 100 -10.87 2.81 28.81
CA PRO A 100 -9.95 2.43 27.74
C PRO A 100 -8.54 2.09 28.20
N GLU A 101 -8.01 2.83 29.18
CA GLU A 101 -6.63 2.67 29.64
C GLU A 101 -6.35 1.28 30.24
N LEU A 102 -7.36 0.62 30.83
CA LEU A 102 -7.21 -0.75 31.33
C LEU A 102 -7.06 -1.75 30.18
N TRP A 103 -7.86 -1.60 29.13
CA TRP A 103 -7.73 -2.41 27.90
C TRP A 103 -6.37 -2.18 27.24
N LEU A 104 -5.94 -0.94 27.09
CA LEU A 104 -4.64 -0.63 26.47
C LEU A 104 -3.49 -1.21 27.30
N LYS A 105 -3.55 -1.13 28.63
CA LYS A 105 -2.56 -1.80 29.50
C LYS A 105 -2.58 -3.31 29.33
N TYR A 106 -3.77 -3.92 29.24
CA TYR A 106 -3.88 -5.36 29.08
C TYR A 106 -3.31 -5.83 27.73
N ILE A 107 -3.62 -5.12 26.64
CA ILE A 107 -3.06 -5.41 25.30
C ILE A 107 -1.53 -5.23 25.30
N ARG A 108 -0.99 -4.19 25.96
CA ARG A 108 0.48 -4.03 26.09
C ARG A 108 1.12 -5.21 26.82
N PHE A 109 0.46 -5.69 27.89
CA PHE A 109 0.96 -6.81 28.68
C PHE A 109 0.96 -8.12 27.88
N LEU A 110 -0.13 -8.41 27.14
CA LEU A 110 -0.22 -9.61 26.30
C LEU A 110 0.77 -9.59 25.13
N ARG A 111 1.06 -8.41 24.57
CA ARG A 111 2.04 -8.28 23.49
C ARG A 111 3.44 -8.75 23.90
N VAL A 112 3.82 -8.57 25.17
CA VAL A 112 5.12 -9.03 25.70
C VAL A 112 5.17 -10.58 25.79
N GLN A 113 4.02 -11.24 25.90
CA GLN A 113 3.94 -12.70 26.01
C GLN A 113 3.90 -13.40 24.65
N ALA A 114 3.74 -12.65 23.56
CA ALA A 114 3.61 -13.16 22.19
C ALA A 114 2.44 -14.16 21.96
N ASP A 115 1.42 -14.19 22.82
CA ASP A 115 0.20 -14.98 22.57
C ASP A 115 -0.70 -14.27 21.56
N VAL A 116 -0.64 -14.75 20.31
CA VAL A 116 -1.36 -14.15 19.18
C VAL A 116 -2.88 -14.29 19.35
N THR A 117 -3.35 -15.48 19.68
CA THR A 117 -4.78 -15.79 19.71
C THR A 117 -5.48 -15.00 20.82
N ARG A 118 -4.85 -14.93 21.99
CA ARG A 118 -5.41 -14.22 23.13
C ARG A 118 -5.39 -12.72 22.93
N THR A 119 -4.29 -12.17 22.41
CA THR A 119 -4.20 -10.74 22.09
C THR A 119 -5.29 -10.34 21.10
N ARG A 120 -5.52 -11.14 20.05
CA ARG A 120 -6.60 -10.93 19.08
C ARG A 120 -7.98 -10.89 19.74
N ARG A 121 -8.31 -11.91 20.54
CA ARG A 121 -9.59 -11.99 21.27
C ARG A 121 -9.80 -10.82 22.24
N VAL A 122 -8.73 -10.33 22.87
CA VAL A 122 -8.78 -9.19 23.80
C VAL A 122 -9.00 -7.88 23.05
N CYS A 123 -8.30 -7.65 21.95
CA CYS A 123 -8.58 -6.51 21.06
C CYS A 123 -10.04 -6.52 20.57
N ASP A 124 -10.55 -7.69 20.17
CA ASP A 124 -11.94 -7.85 19.73
C ASP A 124 -12.96 -7.58 20.85
N ARG A 125 -12.64 -7.94 22.09
CA ARG A 125 -13.48 -7.60 23.25
C ARG A 125 -13.40 -6.12 23.58
N ALA A 126 -12.21 -5.51 23.51
CA ALA A 126 -12.03 -4.08 23.73
C ALA A 126 -12.84 -3.23 22.74
N LEU A 127 -12.81 -3.58 21.45
CA LEU A 127 -13.59 -2.90 20.41
C LEU A 127 -15.11 -3.05 20.59
N ARG A 128 -15.57 -4.16 21.19
CA ARG A 128 -17.00 -4.36 21.53
C ARG A 128 -17.42 -3.61 22.80
N ALA A 129 -16.54 -3.51 23.78
CA ALA A 129 -16.84 -2.91 25.08
C ALA A 129 -16.72 -1.37 25.09
N LEU A 130 -15.83 -0.81 24.25
CA LEU A 130 -15.54 0.62 24.24
C LEU A 130 -16.37 1.38 23.18
N PRO A 131 -16.71 2.66 23.44
CA PRO A 131 -17.33 3.53 22.44
C PRO A 131 -16.42 3.77 21.22
N VAL A 132 -17.04 4.05 20.07
CA VAL A 132 -16.36 4.27 18.78
C VAL A 132 -15.30 5.38 18.85
N THR A 133 -15.51 6.40 19.67
CA THR A 133 -14.56 7.51 19.88
C THR A 133 -13.19 7.05 20.41
N GLN A 134 -13.14 5.88 21.07
CA GLN A 134 -11.90 5.32 21.63
C GLN A 134 -11.29 4.22 20.75
N HIS A 135 -12.00 3.79 19.70
CA HIS A 135 -11.53 2.70 18.82
C HIS A 135 -10.21 3.05 18.15
N ALA A 136 -9.97 4.32 17.81
CA ALA A 136 -8.71 4.76 17.20
C ALA A 136 -7.48 4.38 18.05
N ARG A 137 -7.56 4.47 19.39
CA ARG A 137 -6.46 4.10 20.28
C ARG A 137 -6.20 2.59 20.28
N VAL A 138 -7.27 1.80 20.26
CA VAL A 138 -7.20 0.33 20.22
C VAL A 138 -6.68 -0.13 18.87
N TRP A 139 -7.17 0.42 17.76
CA TRP A 139 -6.72 0.11 16.41
C TRP A 139 -5.25 0.43 16.18
N ARG A 140 -4.74 1.58 16.65
CA ARG A 140 -3.28 1.87 16.59
C ARG A 140 -2.42 0.83 17.30
N MET A 141 -2.93 0.20 18.36
CA MET A 141 -2.23 -0.88 19.03
C MET A 141 -2.42 -2.22 18.32
N TYR A 142 -3.61 -2.47 17.80
CA TYR A 142 -3.98 -3.71 17.14
C TYR A 142 -3.28 -3.86 15.79
N LEU A 143 -3.19 -2.78 15.00
CA LEU A 143 -2.45 -2.75 13.73
C LEU A 143 -0.96 -2.99 13.96
N ARG A 144 -0.32 -2.29 14.89
CA ARG A 144 1.09 -2.55 15.25
C ARG A 144 1.35 -3.97 15.72
N PHE A 145 0.38 -4.59 16.38
CA PHE A 145 0.46 -6.00 16.75
C PHE A 145 0.30 -6.91 15.53
N ALA A 146 -0.66 -6.63 14.65
CA ALA A 146 -0.87 -7.36 13.41
C ALA A 146 0.38 -7.31 12.51
N GLU A 147 0.98 -6.12 12.36
CA GLU A 147 2.23 -5.90 11.62
C GLU A 147 3.40 -6.71 12.18
N HIS A 148 3.50 -6.81 13.52
CA HIS A 148 4.54 -7.60 14.15
C HIS A 148 4.35 -9.12 14.00
N VAL A 149 3.10 -9.60 13.97
CA VAL A 149 2.78 -11.02 13.81
C VAL A 149 2.91 -11.47 12.35
N GLY A 150 2.52 -10.62 11.42
CA GLY A 150 2.57 -10.90 9.99
C GLY A 150 1.52 -11.90 9.49
N GLY A 151 1.59 -12.19 8.18
CA GLY A 151 0.86 -13.25 7.50
C GLY A 151 -0.67 -13.10 7.54
N HIS A 152 -1.39 -14.24 7.56
CA HIS A 152 -2.86 -14.26 7.49
C HIS A 152 -3.55 -13.46 8.60
N THR A 153 -2.98 -13.42 9.80
CA THR A 153 -3.56 -12.67 10.91
C THR A 153 -3.58 -11.18 10.60
N ALA A 154 -2.50 -10.64 10.04
CA ALA A 154 -2.43 -9.24 9.66
C ALA A 154 -3.50 -8.88 8.63
N HIS A 155 -3.62 -9.67 7.57
CA HIS A 155 -4.63 -9.47 6.53
C HIS A 155 -6.05 -9.45 7.08
N HIS A 156 -6.42 -10.38 7.96
CA HIS A 156 -7.76 -10.41 8.55
C HIS A 156 -8.03 -9.18 9.42
N VAL A 157 -7.03 -8.71 10.18
CA VAL A 157 -7.16 -7.51 11.01
C VAL A 157 -7.31 -6.27 10.14
N TYR A 158 -6.49 -6.14 9.10
CA TYR A 158 -6.58 -5.05 8.13
C TYR A 158 -7.90 -5.08 7.35
N ALA A 159 -8.35 -6.24 6.87
CA ALA A 159 -9.63 -6.37 6.18
C ALA A 159 -10.81 -5.92 7.05
N ARG A 160 -10.77 -6.18 8.36
CA ARG A 160 -11.77 -5.67 9.30
C ARG A 160 -11.63 -4.16 9.54
N TYR A 161 -10.40 -3.68 9.63
CA TYR A 161 -10.12 -2.27 9.83
C TYR A 161 -10.64 -1.40 8.67
N LEU A 162 -10.38 -1.82 7.43
CA LEU A 162 -10.80 -1.12 6.21
C LEU A 162 -12.31 -1.08 6.02
N ARG A 163 -13.07 -2.03 6.59
CA ARG A 163 -14.54 -1.94 6.62
C ARG A 163 -15.04 -0.74 7.43
N ALA A 164 -14.30 -0.34 8.46
CA ALA A 164 -14.65 0.80 9.30
C ALA A 164 -14.03 2.11 8.78
N TRP A 165 -12.82 2.04 8.23
CA TRP A 165 -12.07 3.20 7.72
C TRP A 165 -11.53 2.93 6.31
N PRO A 166 -12.36 3.08 5.27
CA PRO A 166 -11.92 2.86 3.88
C PRO A 166 -10.78 3.78 3.45
N GLU A 167 -10.69 4.98 4.03
CA GLU A 167 -9.69 6.03 3.71
C GLU A 167 -8.24 5.65 4.04
N GLU A 168 -8.03 4.67 4.92
CA GLU A 168 -6.69 4.24 5.34
C GLU A 168 -6.21 2.97 4.60
N SER A 169 -6.81 2.65 3.46
CA SER A 169 -6.40 1.52 2.60
C SER A 169 -4.93 1.57 2.18
N GLU A 170 -4.37 2.77 2.03
CA GLU A 170 -2.95 2.96 1.73
C GLU A 170 -2.02 2.38 2.79
N ARG A 171 -2.42 2.35 4.07
CA ARG A 171 -1.60 1.72 5.12
C ARG A 171 -1.47 0.22 4.90
N LEU A 172 -2.52 -0.43 4.38
CA LEU A 172 -2.44 -1.85 4.01
C LEU A 172 -1.51 -2.04 2.81
N VAL A 173 -1.57 -1.16 1.82
CA VAL A 173 -0.69 -1.20 0.65
C VAL A 173 0.78 -1.11 1.08
N ASP A 174 1.13 -0.15 1.95
CA ASP A 174 2.50 0.00 2.45
C ASP A 174 2.95 -1.18 3.31
N TYR A 175 2.04 -1.76 4.11
CA TYR A 175 2.32 -2.97 4.88
C TYR A 175 2.61 -4.17 3.97
N CYS A 176 1.80 -4.37 2.92
CA CYS A 176 2.03 -5.45 1.96
C CYS A 176 3.33 -5.24 1.18
N GLU A 177 3.66 -3.99 0.84
CA GLU A 177 4.92 -3.63 0.19
C GLU A 177 6.12 -3.96 1.09
N SER A 178 6.04 -3.68 2.40
CA SER A 178 7.14 -4.01 3.33
C SER A 178 7.31 -5.50 3.62
N HIS A 179 6.29 -6.33 3.34
CA HIS A 179 6.31 -7.77 3.58
C HIS A 179 6.39 -8.59 2.27
N GLU A 180 6.56 -7.92 1.13
CA GLU A 180 6.63 -8.55 -0.21
C GLU A 180 5.38 -9.39 -0.56
N GLU A 181 4.21 -9.05 0.00
CA GLU A 181 2.95 -9.75 -0.22
C GLU A 181 2.18 -9.15 -1.42
N TRP A 182 2.73 -9.31 -2.62
CA TRP A 182 2.27 -8.64 -3.85
C TRP A 182 0.82 -8.99 -4.23
N ASN A 183 0.40 -10.24 -4.05
CA ASN A 183 -0.98 -10.67 -4.32
C ASN A 183 -2.01 -9.91 -3.49
N ALA A 184 -1.72 -9.75 -2.19
CA ALA A 184 -2.60 -9.03 -1.28
C ALA A 184 -2.60 -7.53 -1.57
N MET A 185 -1.44 -6.98 -1.94
CA MET A 185 -1.30 -5.59 -2.38
C MET A 185 -2.16 -5.30 -3.61
N THR A 186 -2.08 -6.13 -4.65
CA THR A 186 -2.88 -6.01 -5.88
C THR A 186 -4.38 -6.10 -5.58
N LEU A 187 -4.80 -7.07 -4.76
CA LEU A 187 -6.19 -7.18 -4.29
C LEU A 187 -6.66 -5.91 -3.57
N ALA A 188 -5.82 -5.35 -2.70
CA ALA A 188 -6.14 -4.14 -1.95
C ALA A 188 -6.24 -2.93 -2.89
N LEU A 189 -5.28 -2.75 -3.79
CA LEU A 189 -5.25 -1.66 -4.76
C LEU A 189 -6.47 -1.70 -5.69
N VAL A 190 -6.79 -2.85 -6.28
CA VAL A 190 -7.97 -2.98 -7.15
C VAL A 190 -9.25 -2.63 -6.38
N LYS A 191 -9.42 -3.11 -5.15
CA LYS A 191 -10.58 -2.74 -4.32
C LYS A 191 -10.64 -1.25 -4.00
N VAL A 192 -9.50 -0.59 -3.88
CA VAL A 192 -9.44 0.87 -3.66
C VAL A 192 -9.84 1.62 -4.93
N LEU A 193 -9.36 1.16 -6.09
CA LEU A 193 -9.64 1.77 -7.39
C LEU A 193 -11.07 1.49 -7.91
N ASP A 194 -11.71 0.41 -7.46
CA ASP A 194 -13.13 0.16 -7.70
C ASP A 194 -14.04 1.10 -6.88
N ASN A 195 -13.55 1.63 -5.76
CA ASN A 195 -14.31 2.55 -4.92
C ASN A 195 -14.20 3.99 -5.46
N THR A 196 -15.18 4.40 -6.27
CA THR A 196 -15.27 5.76 -6.86
C THR A 196 -15.33 6.92 -5.85
N GLY A 197 -15.57 6.62 -4.57
CA GLY A 197 -15.57 7.59 -3.46
C GLY A 197 -14.27 7.66 -2.67
N PHE A 198 -13.23 6.92 -3.05
CA PHE A 198 -11.98 6.89 -2.30
C PHE A 198 -11.24 8.22 -2.39
N ARG A 199 -10.98 8.83 -1.24
CA ARG A 199 -10.05 9.96 -1.13
C ARG A 199 -8.84 9.50 -0.33
N SER A 200 -7.67 9.65 -0.94
CA SER A 200 -6.40 9.39 -0.26
C SER A 200 -6.29 10.24 1.00
N SER A 201 -6.04 9.60 2.14
CA SER A 201 -5.70 10.28 3.39
C SER A 201 -4.33 10.98 3.32
N ARG A 202 -3.47 10.63 2.37
CA ARG A 202 -2.15 11.21 2.15
C ARG A 202 -2.07 12.17 0.96
N GLY A 203 -3.18 12.39 0.27
CA GLY A 203 -3.24 13.24 -0.92
C GLY A 203 -2.61 12.61 -2.16
N THR A 204 -2.45 11.28 -2.21
CA THR A 204 -2.11 10.59 -3.46
C THR A 204 -3.26 10.73 -4.44
N THR A 205 -2.92 10.94 -5.71
CA THR A 205 -3.91 10.97 -6.78
C THR A 205 -4.34 9.54 -7.12
N GLU A 206 -5.57 9.37 -7.61
CA GLU A 206 -6.06 8.07 -8.09
C GLU A 206 -5.11 7.49 -9.16
N TYR A 207 -4.62 8.35 -10.06
CA TYR A 207 -3.59 8.00 -11.03
C TYR A 207 -2.29 7.51 -10.38
N GLY A 208 -1.84 8.11 -9.28
CA GLY A 208 -0.67 7.64 -8.54
C GLY A 208 -0.83 6.23 -7.98
N LEU A 209 -2.04 5.85 -7.57
CA LEU A 209 -2.34 4.47 -7.15
C LEU A 209 -2.34 3.51 -8.33
N TRP A 210 -2.85 3.93 -9.50
CA TRP A 210 -2.76 3.16 -10.74
C TRP A 210 -1.32 2.93 -11.19
N VAL A 211 -0.46 3.95 -11.11
CA VAL A 211 0.97 3.80 -11.43
C VAL A 211 1.65 2.82 -10.46
N ARG A 212 1.34 2.88 -9.15
CA ARG A 212 1.83 1.88 -8.18
C ARG A 212 1.35 0.48 -8.53
N LEU A 213 0.08 0.32 -8.86
CA LEU A 213 -0.48 -0.96 -9.29
C LEU A 213 0.25 -1.47 -10.54
N ALA A 214 0.43 -0.62 -11.55
CA ALA A 214 1.10 -0.98 -12.78
C ALA A 214 2.56 -1.42 -12.55
N HIS A 215 3.27 -0.73 -11.67
CA HIS A 215 4.63 -1.10 -11.29
C HIS A 215 4.70 -2.50 -10.63
N VAL A 216 3.79 -2.79 -9.71
CA VAL A 216 3.71 -4.10 -9.03
C VAL A 216 3.38 -5.20 -10.02
N LEU A 217 2.39 -4.98 -10.90
CA LEU A 217 2.00 -5.93 -11.93
C LEU A 217 3.15 -6.22 -12.90
N ARG A 218 3.97 -5.21 -13.21
CA ARG A 218 5.16 -5.36 -14.07
C ARG A 218 6.27 -6.17 -13.39
N VAL A 219 6.74 -5.72 -12.22
CA VAL A 219 7.93 -6.29 -11.58
C VAL A 219 7.65 -7.67 -10.99
N HIS A 220 6.49 -7.84 -10.36
CA HIS A 220 6.12 -9.05 -9.63
C HIS A 220 5.14 -9.95 -10.39
N ALA A 221 5.17 -9.88 -11.73
CA ALA A 221 4.29 -10.65 -12.61
C ALA A 221 4.29 -12.16 -12.33
N ARG A 222 5.43 -12.72 -11.88
CA ARG A 222 5.58 -14.16 -11.59
C ARG A 222 4.88 -14.61 -10.31
N ASP A 223 4.74 -13.71 -9.34
CA ASP A 223 4.14 -14.00 -8.02
C ASP A 223 2.61 -13.85 -8.05
N LEU A 224 2.09 -13.18 -9.08
CA LEU A 224 0.68 -12.86 -9.25
C LEU A 224 -0.07 -14.01 -9.93
N GLN A 225 -0.65 -14.91 -9.13
CA GLN A 225 -1.45 -16.01 -9.65
C GLN A 225 -2.92 -15.60 -9.85
N GLY A 226 -3.46 -15.84 -11.05
CA GLY A 226 -4.90 -15.70 -11.33
C GLY A 226 -5.37 -14.29 -11.72
N TRP A 227 -4.45 -13.36 -11.97
CA TRP A 227 -4.77 -12.00 -12.43
C TRP A 227 -4.64 -11.87 -13.95
N ASP A 228 -5.69 -11.35 -14.57
CA ASP A 228 -5.63 -10.87 -15.96
C ASP A 228 -5.03 -9.45 -15.96
N VAL A 229 -3.70 -9.39 -16.00
CA VAL A 229 -2.92 -8.14 -15.96
C VAL A 229 -3.29 -7.22 -17.11
N GLU A 230 -3.47 -7.78 -18.30
CA GLU A 230 -3.77 -7.04 -19.53
C GLU A 230 -5.13 -6.33 -19.41
N ARG A 231 -6.16 -7.02 -18.92
CA ARG A 231 -7.48 -6.41 -18.69
C ARG A 231 -7.44 -5.29 -17.65
N VAL A 232 -6.73 -5.49 -16.54
CA VAL A 232 -6.64 -4.49 -15.47
C VAL A 232 -5.91 -3.23 -15.97
N MET A 233 -4.79 -3.39 -16.68
CA MET A 233 -4.05 -2.26 -17.25
C MET A 233 -4.87 -1.50 -18.30
N ARG A 234 -5.61 -2.22 -19.15
CA ARG A 234 -6.51 -1.58 -20.15
C ARG A 234 -7.64 -0.79 -19.51
N ASP A 235 -8.21 -1.26 -18.39
CA ASP A 235 -9.20 -0.48 -17.63
C ASP A 235 -8.59 0.84 -17.13
N GLY A 236 -7.36 0.79 -16.60
CA GLY A 236 -6.62 1.98 -16.18
C GLY A 236 -6.37 2.97 -17.34
N ILE A 237 -5.95 2.46 -18.50
CA ILE A 237 -5.73 3.26 -19.72
C ILE A 237 -7.04 3.94 -20.16
N GLY A 238 -8.16 3.22 -20.13
CA GLY A 238 -9.48 3.76 -20.50
C GLY A 238 -9.96 4.86 -19.56
N ARG A 239 -9.72 4.72 -18.24
CA ARG A 239 -10.09 5.74 -17.25
C ARG A 239 -9.22 6.99 -17.31
N PHE A 240 -7.93 6.85 -17.64
CA PHE A 240 -6.95 7.94 -17.67
C PHE A 240 -6.38 8.18 -19.07
N ALA A 241 -7.25 8.39 -20.07
CA ALA A 241 -6.82 8.60 -21.46
C ALA A 241 -5.85 9.78 -21.65
N ASP A 242 -5.87 10.77 -20.75
CA ASP A 242 -5.04 11.98 -20.82
C ASP A 242 -3.64 11.81 -20.19
N GLN A 243 -3.42 10.72 -19.44
CA GLN A 243 -2.16 10.40 -18.73
C GLN A 243 -1.77 8.92 -18.91
N ALA A 244 -2.19 8.30 -20.01
CA ALA A 244 -2.08 6.86 -20.20
C ALA A 244 -0.63 6.39 -20.52
N GLY A 245 0.30 7.32 -20.81
CA GLY A 245 1.63 6.98 -21.33
C GLY A 245 2.42 6.02 -20.45
N ALA A 246 2.43 6.22 -19.13
CA ALA A 246 3.14 5.34 -18.21
C ALA A 246 2.48 3.95 -18.09
N LEU A 247 1.15 3.87 -18.21
CA LEU A 247 0.41 2.61 -18.17
C LEU A 247 0.64 1.78 -19.44
N TRP A 248 0.66 2.43 -20.60
CA TRP A 248 1.02 1.79 -21.87
C TRP A 248 2.45 1.25 -21.87
N ALA A 249 3.42 2.04 -21.40
CA ALA A 249 4.81 1.58 -21.27
C ALA A 249 4.91 0.37 -20.33
N ALA A 250 4.24 0.41 -19.17
CA ALA A 250 4.23 -0.70 -18.23
C ALA A 250 3.58 -1.98 -18.81
N LEU A 251 2.53 -1.84 -19.62
CA LEU A 251 1.89 -2.98 -20.30
C LEU A 251 2.80 -3.60 -21.37
N GLY A 252 3.46 -2.78 -22.18
CA GLY A 252 4.41 -3.24 -23.19
C GLY A 252 5.62 -3.96 -22.57
N GLU A 253 6.20 -3.38 -21.51
CA GLU A 253 7.29 -3.99 -20.73
C GLU A 253 6.86 -5.30 -20.07
N TRP A 254 5.61 -5.40 -19.59
CA TRP A 254 5.08 -6.65 -19.03
C TRP A 254 5.01 -7.77 -20.08
N HIS A 255 4.47 -7.50 -21.28
CA HIS A 255 4.47 -8.48 -22.37
C HIS A 255 5.88 -8.85 -22.83
N ALA A 256 6.80 -7.89 -22.88
CA ALA A 256 8.20 -8.13 -23.15
C ALA A 256 8.83 -9.08 -22.11
N GLY A 257 8.50 -8.89 -20.82
CA GLY A 257 8.94 -9.75 -19.72
C GLY A 257 8.40 -11.18 -19.77
N GLN A 258 7.25 -11.42 -20.40
CA GLN A 258 6.72 -12.76 -20.66
C GLN A 258 7.41 -13.46 -21.84
N GLY A 259 8.16 -12.73 -22.66
CA GLY A 259 8.81 -13.24 -23.88
C GLY A 259 7.96 -13.15 -25.15
N ASP A 260 6.76 -12.60 -25.08
CA ASP A 260 5.87 -12.39 -26.22
C ASP A 260 6.21 -11.08 -26.96
N VAL A 261 7.33 -11.10 -27.70
CA VAL A 261 7.87 -9.92 -28.42
C VAL A 261 6.85 -9.32 -29.39
N GLU A 262 6.11 -10.16 -30.13
CA GLU A 262 5.14 -9.67 -31.12
C GLU A 262 3.93 -8.98 -30.45
N ARG A 263 3.43 -9.52 -29.33
CA ARG A 263 2.33 -8.86 -28.58
C ARG A 263 2.78 -7.55 -27.98
N ALA A 264 4.01 -7.48 -27.46
CA ALA A 264 4.55 -6.23 -26.94
C ALA A 264 4.56 -5.14 -28.03
N ARG A 265 4.91 -5.49 -29.27
CA ARG A 265 4.87 -4.57 -30.43
C ARG A 265 3.46 -4.12 -30.76
N ASP A 266 2.52 -5.05 -30.80
CA ASP A 266 1.11 -4.73 -31.08
C ASP A 266 0.59 -3.71 -30.05
N VAL A 267 0.91 -3.91 -28.77
CA VAL A 267 0.58 -2.97 -27.68
C VAL A 267 1.24 -1.61 -27.88
N TYR A 268 2.52 -1.55 -28.26
CA TYR A 268 3.21 -0.27 -28.49
C TYR A 268 2.68 0.48 -29.72
N GLU A 269 2.36 -0.21 -30.82
CA GLU A 269 1.73 0.42 -31.99
C GLU A 269 0.30 0.90 -31.68
N GLU A 270 -0.47 0.14 -30.90
CA GLU A 270 -1.76 0.60 -30.36
C GLU A 270 -1.59 1.83 -29.45
N ALA A 271 -0.58 1.84 -28.58
CA ALA A 271 -0.30 2.96 -27.69
C ALA A 271 0.04 4.24 -28.47
N VAL A 272 0.97 4.16 -29.43
CA VAL A 272 1.37 5.30 -30.28
C VAL A 272 0.19 5.87 -31.09
N THR A 273 -0.73 5.00 -31.51
CA THR A 273 -1.93 5.44 -32.25
C THR A 273 -3.05 5.97 -31.36
N SER A 274 -3.13 5.54 -30.10
CA SER A 274 -4.19 5.93 -29.16
C SER A 274 -3.85 7.12 -28.27
N VAL A 275 -2.57 7.39 -28.00
CA VAL A 275 -2.12 8.48 -27.12
C VAL A 275 -2.52 9.86 -27.67
N ARG A 276 -3.00 10.71 -26.75
CA ARG A 276 -3.49 12.06 -27.03
C ARG A 276 -2.49 13.18 -26.76
N THR A 277 -1.57 12.99 -25.81
CA THR A 277 -0.65 14.05 -25.38
C THR A 277 0.75 13.81 -25.93
N VAL A 278 1.46 14.89 -26.29
CA VAL A 278 2.85 14.79 -26.77
C VAL A 278 3.78 14.20 -25.69
N ARG A 279 3.50 14.49 -24.41
CA ARG A 279 4.26 13.96 -23.27
C ARG A 279 4.14 12.45 -23.17
N ASP A 280 2.93 11.92 -23.23
CA ASP A 280 2.72 10.48 -23.15
C ASP A 280 3.26 9.78 -24.40
N PHE A 281 3.18 10.43 -25.56
CA PHE A 281 3.76 9.90 -26.80
C PHE A 281 5.28 9.74 -26.66
N ALA A 282 5.96 10.75 -26.11
CA ALA A 282 7.40 10.65 -25.87
C ALA A 282 7.73 9.48 -24.93
N LEU A 283 7.01 9.33 -23.82
CA LEU A 283 7.22 8.23 -22.87
C LEU A 283 7.03 6.85 -23.52
N VAL A 284 5.93 6.66 -24.27
CA VAL A 284 5.64 5.39 -24.94
C VAL A 284 6.63 5.12 -26.07
N PHE A 285 6.98 6.15 -26.85
CA PHE A 285 7.89 6.00 -27.98
C PHE A 285 9.31 5.68 -27.52
N ASP A 286 9.80 6.35 -26.47
CA ASP A 286 11.11 6.08 -25.90
C ASP A 286 11.16 4.65 -25.35
N ALA A 287 10.12 4.20 -24.61
CA ALA A 287 10.01 2.82 -24.15
C ALA A 287 9.93 1.80 -25.32
N TYR A 288 9.21 2.12 -26.39
CA TYR A 288 9.12 1.26 -27.57
C TYR A 288 10.46 1.15 -28.31
N ALA A 289 11.16 2.28 -28.47
CA ALA A 289 12.49 2.31 -29.07
C ALA A 289 13.50 1.51 -28.25
N GLU A 290 13.52 1.68 -26.92
CA GLU A 290 14.37 0.90 -26.01
C GLU A 290 14.07 -0.61 -26.10
N PHE A 291 12.79 -0.99 -26.17
CA PHE A 291 12.38 -2.38 -26.34
C PHE A 291 12.85 -2.99 -27.67
N GLU A 292 12.67 -2.28 -28.79
CA GLU A 292 13.15 -2.75 -30.11
C GLU A 292 14.68 -2.84 -30.14
N GLN A 293 15.38 -1.85 -29.58
CA GLN A 293 16.84 -1.88 -29.45
C GLN A 293 17.32 -3.06 -28.60
N ALA A 294 16.68 -3.33 -27.47
CA ALA A 294 17.01 -4.46 -26.61
C ALA A 294 16.76 -5.81 -27.31
N THR A 295 15.67 -5.92 -28.07
CA THR A 295 15.36 -7.12 -28.86
C THR A 295 16.42 -7.35 -29.95
N VAL A 296 16.78 -6.32 -30.69
CA VAL A 296 17.84 -6.39 -31.72
C VAL A 296 19.18 -6.77 -31.10
N ALA A 297 19.56 -6.15 -29.97
CA ALA A 297 20.81 -6.44 -29.28
C ALA A 297 20.88 -7.91 -28.83
N ALA A 298 19.80 -8.43 -28.23
CA ALA A 298 19.73 -9.82 -27.80
C ALA A 298 19.81 -10.82 -28.98
N GLU A 299 19.16 -10.51 -30.11
CA GLU A 299 19.28 -11.35 -31.33
C GLU A 299 20.70 -11.27 -31.95
N LEU A 300 21.34 -10.10 -31.94
CA LEU A 300 22.71 -9.92 -32.44
C LEU A 300 23.74 -10.70 -31.61
N GLU A 301 23.65 -10.65 -30.29
CA GLU A 301 24.52 -11.44 -29.40
C GLU A 301 24.39 -12.94 -29.69
N HIS A 302 23.14 -13.41 -29.85
CA HIS A 302 22.83 -14.81 -30.14
C HIS A 302 23.38 -15.29 -31.49
N ASP A 303 23.34 -14.42 -32.50
CA ASP A 303 23.89 -14.65 -33.84
C ASP A 303 25.43 -14.66 -33.84
N VAL A 304 26.05 -13.75 -33.10
CA VAL A 304 27.52 -13.69 -32.92
C VAL A 304 28.04 -14.94 -32.24
N GLU A 305 27.38 -15.40 -31.16
CA GLU A 305 27.72 -16.65 -30.47
C GLU A 305 27.64 -17.88 -31.39
N ARG A 306 26.69 -17.90 -32.32
CA ARG A 306 26.46 -19.01 -33.26
C ARG A 306 27.25 -18.88 -34.56
N GLY A 307 27.96 -17.77 -34.77
CA GLY A 307 28.67 -17.48 -36.01
C GLY A 307 27.76 -17.43 -37.24
N ARG A 308 26.51 -17.00 -37.09
CA ARG A 308 25.53 -16.94 -38.18
C ARG A 308 25.20 -15.48 -38.53
N THR A 309 24.99 -15.21 -39.81
CA THR A 309 24.32 -13.98 -40.26
C THR A 309 22.81 -14.22 -40.21
N GLY A 310 22.16 -13.73 -39.16
CA GLY A 310 20.72 -13.86 -39.03
C GLY A 310 19.99 -12.95 -40.00
N VAL A 311 19.21 -13.53 -40.92
CA VAL A 311 18.20 -12.77 -41.68
C VAL A 311 17.21 -12.06 -40.75
N ARG A 312 16.99 -12.62 -39.55
CA ARG A 312 16.15 -12.04 -38.50
C ARG A 312 16.73 -10.75 -37.93
N THR A 313 18.00 -10.71 -37.56
CA THR A 313 18.65 -9.49 -37.04
C THR A 313 18.62 -8.37 -38.07
N ALA A 314 18.89 -8.67 -39.34
CA ALA A 314 18.75 -7.71 -40.44
C ALA A 314 17.30 -7.17 -40.58
N LEU A 315 16.29 -8.05 -40.48
CA LEU A 315 14.89 -7.64 -40.53
C LEU A 315 14.52 -6.73 -39.34
N ARG A 316 14.99 -7.05 -38.12
CA ARG A 316 14.72 -6.25 -36.92
C ARG A 316 15.41 -4.87 -36.98
N LEU A 317 16.61 -4.79 -37.55
CA LEU A 317 17.30 -3.51 -37.78
C LEU A 317 16.51 -2.59 -38.73
N VAL A 318 16.03 -3.13 -39.86
CA VAL A 318 15.19 -2.36 -40.80
C VAL A 318 13.88 -1.91 -40.13
N GLN A 319 13.30 -2.73 -39.25
CA GLN A 319 12.10 -2.36 -38.50
C GLN A 319 12.38 -1.20 -37.53
N LEU A 320 13.51 -1.24 -36.81
CA LEU A 320 13.93 -0.16 -35.92
C LEU A 320 14.20 1.15 -36.68
N GLU A 321 14.88 1.09 -37.82
CA GLU A 321 15.09 2.26 -38.69
C GLU A 321 13.76 2.87 -39.13
N ARG A 322 12.84 2.02 -39.61
CA ARG A 322 11.49 2.46 -40.00
C ARG A 322 10.72 3.10 -38.84
N LEU A 323 10.89 2.60 -37.63
CA LEU A 323 10.28 3.19 -36.44
C LEU A 323 10.84 4.59 -36.16
N LEU A 324 12.16 4.74 -36.19
CA LEU A 324 12.83 6.02 -35.95
C LEU A 324 12.47 7.07 -37.01
N GLU A 325 12.37 6.67 -38.29
CA GLU A 325 11.88 7.53 -39.37
C GLU A 325 10.43 7.97 -39.16
N ARG A 326 9.58 7.10 -38.60
CA ARG A 326 8.17 7.42 -38.32
C ARG A 326 8.00 8.38 -37.16
N ARG A 327 8.97 8.52 -36.25
CA ARG A 327 8.87 9.34 -35.03
C ARG A 327 8.33 10.74 -35.30
N ALA A 328 8.92 11.44 -36.27
CA ALA A 328 8.54 12.83 -36.57
C ALA A 328 7.11 12.95 -37.11
N PHE A 329 6.68 11.99 -37.93
CA PHE A 329 5.31 11.94 -38.44
C PHE A 329 4.31 11.59 -37.34
N LEU A 330 4.64 10.63 -36.48
CA LEU A 330 3.79 10.23 -35.35
C LEU A 330 3.66 11.34 -34.30
N ALA A 331 4.75 12.06 -33.99
CA ALA A 331 4.72 13.22 -33.11
C ALA A 331 3.80 14.32 -33.66
N SER A 332 3.92 14.61 -34.96
CA SER A 332 3.04 15.55 -35.66
C SER A 332 1.57 15.11 -35.62
N ASP A 333 1.29 13.81 -35.77
CA ASP A 333 -0.07 13.28 -35.66
C ASP A 333 -0.65 13.48 -34.26
N VAL A 334 0.15 13.29 -33.21
CA VAL A 334 -0.28 13.53 -31.82
C VAL A 334 -0.51 15.01 -31.55
N GLU A 335 0.37 15.90 -32.02
CA GLU A 335 0.17 17.35 -31.92
C GLU A 335 -1.15 17.79 -32.56
N LEU A 336 -1.50 17.21 -33.71
CA LEU A 336 -2.73 17.50 -34.43
C LEU A 336 -3.98 16.89 -33.76
N ARG A 337 -3.84 15.79 -33.02
CA ARG A 337 -4.92 15.25 -32.17
C ARG A 337 -5.17 16.12 -30.96
N GLU A 338 -4.11 16.69 -30.37
CA GLU A 338 -4.20 17.57 -29.21
C GLU A 338 -4.81 18.92 -29.60
N ILE A 339 -4.34 19.53 -30.70
CA ILE A 339 -4.81 20.85 -31.16
C ILE A 339 -5.05 20.84 -32.67
N PRO A 340 -6.25 20.41 -33.13
CA PRO A 340 -6.56 20.30 -34.56
C PRO A 340 -6.50 21.62 -35.34
N HIS A 341 -6.80 22.75 -34.68
CA HIS A 341 -6.85 24.07 -35.31
C HIS A 341 -5.48 24.78 -35.37
N SER A 342 -4.40 24.11 -34.94
CA SER A 342 -3.07 24.72 -34.91
C SER A 342 -2.44 24.77 -36.30
N VAL A 343 -2.45 25.95 -36.92
CA VAL A 343 -1.75 26.23 -38.19
C VAL A 343 -0.28 25.82 -38.12
N ARG A 344 0.39 26.07 -36.99
CA ARG A 344 1.80 25.74 -36.80
C ARG A 344 2.07 24.24 -36.83
N ALA A 345 1.19 23.43 -36.27
CA ALA A 345 1.33 21.97 -36.28
C ALA A 345 1.13 21.41 -37.71
N TRP A 346 0.12 21.90 -38.43
CA TRP A 346 -0.09 21.55 -39.85
C TRP A 346 1.09 21.95 -40.73
N LEU A 347 1.67 23.14 -40.52
CA LEU A 347 2.87 23.57 -41.25
C LEU A 347 4.09 22.71 -40.95
N ARG A 348 4.28 22.27 -39.69
CA ARG A 348 5.33 21.31 -39.33
C ARG A 348 5.14 20.00 -40.08
N ARG A 349 3.91 19.47 -40.15
CA ARG A 349 3.59 18.26 -40.90
C ARG A 349 3.91 18.38 -42.39
N ALA A 350 3.50 19.48 -43.03
CA ALA A 350 3.83 19.75 -44.42
C ALA A 350 5.35 19.85 -44.65
N GLY A 351 6.06 20.50 -43.72
CA GLY A 351 7.52 20.58 -43.72
C GLY A 351 8.21 19.20 -43.67
N LEU A 352 7.67 18.25 -42.91
CA LEU A 352 8.19 16.87 -42.86
C LEU A 352 8.02 16.15 -44.20
N TRP A 353 6.88 16.31 -44.88
CA TRP A 353 6.67 15.74 -46.21
C TRP A 353 7.57 16.37 -47.27
N ARG A 354 7.78 17.69 -47.20
CA ARG A 354 8.71 18.41 -48.07
C ARG A 354 10.15 17.93 -47.85
N ALA A 355 10.61 17.84 -46.61
CA ALA A 355 11.93 17.30 -46.29
C ALA A 355 12.12 15.86 -46.78
N ARG A 356 11.05 15.04 -46.73
CA ARG A 356 11.06 13.71 -47.32
C ARG A 356 11.08 13.75 -48.85
N ALA A 357 10.40 14.68 -49.50
CA ALA A 357 10.44 14.82 -50.97
C ALA A 357 11.82 15.28 -51.49
N ASP A 358 12.56 16.05 -50.67
CA ASP A 358 13.90 16.56 -50.99
C ASP A 358 15.00 15.52 -50.76
N ASP A 359 14.69 14.36 -50.16
CA ASP A 359 15.68 13.31 -49.91
C ASP A 359 16.12 12.63 -51.21
N SER A 360 17.41 12.81 -51.53
CA SER A 360 18.07 12.28 -52.73
C SER A 360 18.06 10.74 -52.82
N ALA A 361 17.88 10.04 -51.70
CA ALA A 361 17.86 8.58 -51.66
C ALA A 361 16.54 7.95 -52.13
N LEU A 362 15.46 8.75 -52.28
CA LEU A 362 14.14 8.25 -52.66
C LEU A 362 13.96 8.19 -54.18
N THR A 363 13.22 7.16 -54.61
CA THR A 363 12.78 7.01 -56.01
C THR A 363 11.78 8.10 -56.41
N ASP A 364 11.73 8.46 -57.70
CA ASP A 364 10.83 9.51 -58.21
C ASP A 364 9.35 9.26 -57.82
N LYS A 365 8.91 8.00 -57.82
CA LYS A 365 7.55 7.61 -57.39
C LYS A 365 7.29 7.90 -55.90
N GLN A 366 8.31 7.77 -55.05
CA GLN A 366 8.19 8.07 -53.62
C GLN A 366 8.20 9.59 -53.38
N ARG A 367 8.94 10.36 -54.18
CA ARG A 367 8.93 11.83 -54.12
C ARG A 367 7.60 12.42 -54.55
N THR A 368 7.04 11.96 -55.66
CA THR A 368 5.70 12.41 -56.10
C THR A 368 4.63 12.09 -55.07
N LYS A 369 4.68 10.89 -54.48
CA LYS A 369 3.77 10.52 -53.39
C LYS A 369 3.94 11.42 -52.17
N ALA A 370 5.16 11.80 -51.78
CA ALA A 370 5.39 12.71 -50.67
C ALA A 370 4.81 14.11 -50.92
N LEU A 371 4.94 14.64 -52.14
CA LEU A 371 4.34 15.91 -52.55
C LEU A 371 2.80 15.86 -52.60
N ASP A 372 2.23 14.73 -53.00
CA ASP A 372 0.77 14.52 -52.97
C ASP A 372 0.26 14.49 -51.51
N MET A 373 0.98 13.81 -50.61
CA MET A 373 0.67 13.83 -49.19
C MET A 373 0.81 15.24 -48.58
N GLU A 374 1.80 16.04 -49.01
CA GLU A 374 1.93 17.45 -48.60
C GLU A 374 0.66 18.24 -48.97
N ARG A 375 0.17 18.08 -50.21
CA ARG A 375 -1.07 18.72 -50.68
C ARG A 375 -2.30 18.26 -49.88
N GLU A 376 -2.41 16.96 -49.60
CA GLU A 376 -3.48 16.43 -48.77
C GLU A 376 -3.43 16.99 -47.34
N THR A 377 -2.24 17.16 -46.76
CA THR A 377 -2.12 17.76 -45.42
C THR A 377 -2.59 19.21 -45.39
N PHE A 378 -2.34 19.99 -46.44
CA PHE A 378 -2.90 21.34 -46.55
C PHE A 378 -4.42 21.33 -46.71
N ALA A 379 -4.97 20.40 -47.50
CA ALA A 379 -6.42 20.26 -47.65
C ALA A 379 -7.09 19.89 -46.32
N GLN A 380 -6.51 18.95 -45.56
CA GLN A 380 -6.97 18.57 -44.23
C GLN A 380 -6.85 19.73 -43.23
N ALA A 381 -5.76 20.50 -43.30
CA ALA A 381 -5.59 21.69 -42.47
C ALA A 381 -6.69 22.73 -42.70
N VAL A 382 -7.01 23.02 -43.97
CA VAL A 382 -8.09 23.96 -44.31
C VAL A 382 -9.44 23.45 -43.80
N ALA A 383 -9.75 22.17 -44.02
CA ALA A 383 -10.98 21.56 -43.53
C ALA A 383 -11.08 21.56 -41.99
N ALA A 384 -9.96 21.39 -41.28
CA ALA A 384 -9.92 21.40 -39.82
C ALA A 384 -10.01 22.82 -39.24
N ILE A 385 -9.51 23.85 -39.93
CA ILE A 385 -9.45 25.24 -39.43
C ILE A 385 -10.70 26.04 -39.82
N ASP A 386 -11.29 25.78 -40.99
CA ASP A 386 -12.50 26.43 -41.50
C ASP A 386 -13.50 25.37 -42.01
N PRO A 387 -14.22 24.67 -41.11
CA PRO A 387 -15.26 23.73 -41.48
C PRO A 387 -16.49 24.50 -41.97
N ARG A 388 -16.56 24.77 -43.27
CA ARG A 388 -17.74 25.36 -43.91
C ARG A 388 -18.95 24.43 -43.93
#